data_AF-A0AA43FBT7-F1
#
_entry.id   AF-A0AA43FBT7-F1
#
_cell.length_a   1.000
_cell.length_b   1.000
_cell.length_c   1.000
_cell.angle_alpha   90.00
_cell.angle_beta   90.00
_cell.angle_gamma   90.00
#
_symmetry.space_group_name_H-M   'P 1'
#
loop_
_entity.id
_entity.type
_entity.pdbx_description
1 polymer ?
#
loop_
_entity_poly.entity_id
_entity_poly.type
_entity_poly.pdbx_seq_one_letter_code
_entity_poly.pdbx_strand_id
1 'polypeptide(L)'
;MIDQASQTLADELVTAYAPFVASRTESLELDLVETLDAGEAWLREELTTELSRPYDQQRRGPLEIFQAAMSFPTEVLLAAGVEEPRRDAMAVQALPGDRFNLAPASSRDISDEVWTAHLAWGVTKAAAMKGVDGPSVI
;
A
#
# COMPACT_ATOMS: atom_id res chain seq x y z
N MET A 1 -9.11 19.18 -0.61
CA MET A 1 -7.66 19.44 -0.81
C MET A 1 -6.95 18.47 0.10
N ILE A 2 -6.10 17.61 -0.47
CA ILE A 2 -5.30 16.65 0.30
C ILE A 2 -4.27 17.44 1.14
N ASP A 3 -4.02 17.02 2.38
CA ASP A 3 -2.99 17.65 3.21
C ASP A 3 -1.59 17.20 2.79
N GLN A 4 -0.57 17.97 3.17
CA GLN A 4 0.81 17.71 2.74
C GLN A 4 1.33 16.34 3.19
N ALA A 5 1.01 15.87 4.39
CA ALA A 5 1.50 14.58 4.88
C ALA A 5 0.87 13.43 4.10
N SER A 6 -0.43 13.52 3.80
CA SER A 6 -1.14 12.59 2.92
C SER A 6 -0.57 12.58 1.49
N GLN A 7 -0.27 13.75 0.93
CA GLN A 7 0.31 13.85 -0.41
C GLN A 7 1.73 13.27 -0.48
N THR A 8 2.60 13.62 0.47
CA THR A 8 3.96 13.06 0.55
C THR A 8 3.92 11.54 0.69
N LEU A 9 3.08 10.98 1.56
CA LEU A 9 2.98 9.53 1.69
C LEU A 9 2.49 8.85 0.40
N ALA A 10 1.50 9.45 -0.27
CA ALA A 10 1.01 8.92 -1.54
C ALA A 10 2.11 8.88 -2.60
N ASP A 11 2.85 9.98 -2.75
CA ASP A 11 3.94 10.08 -3.73
C ASP A 11 5.04 9.06 -3.45
N GLU A 12 5.48 8.93 -2.19
CA GLU A 12 6.51 7.95 -1.78
C GLU A 12 6.07 6.51 -2.03
N LEU A 13 4.82 6.16 -1.69
CA LEU A 13 4.29 4.82 -1.94
C LEU A 13 4.22 4.50 -3.43
N VAL A 14 3.78 5.46 -4.25
CA VAL A 14 3.68 5.25 -5.69
C VAL A 14 5.07 5.13 -6.33
N THR A 15 6.01 6.00 -5.96
CA THR A 15 7.41 5.93 -6.44
C THR A 15 8.08 4.62 -6.04
N ALA A 16 7.77 4.07 -4.88
CA ALA A 16 8.38 2.83 -4.40
C ALA A 16 7.76 1.55 -5.01
N TYR A 17 6.61 1.63 -5.68
CA TYR A 17 5.86 0.45 -6.13
C TYR A 17 6.66 -0.42 -7.12
N ALA A 18 7.07 0.14 -8.26
CA ALA A 18 7.80 -0.58 -9.28
C ALA A 18 9.12 -1.21 -8.78
N PRO A 19 10.02 -0.48 -8.09
CA PRO A 19 11.26 -1.08 -7.57
C PRO A 19 10.99 -2.15 -6.50
N PHE A 20 9.95 -1.96 -5.67
CA PHE A 20 9.58 -2.97 -4.68
C PHE A 20 9.13 -4.26 -5.34
N VAL A 21 8.20 -4.20 -6.32
CA VAL A 21 7.75 -5.40 -7.04
C VAL A 21 8.90 -6.08 -7.77
N ALA A 22 9.75 -5.31 -8.46
CA ALA A 22 10.93 -5.86 -9.15
C ALA A 22 11.84 -6.63 -8.19
N SER A 23 12.07 -6.12 -6.96
CA SER A 23 12.88 -6.82 -5.95
C SER A 23 12.27 -8.15 -5.48
N ARG A 24 10.94 -8.30 -5.56
CA ARG A 24 10.23 -9.53 -5.16
C ARG A 24 10.18 -10.58 -6.27
N THR A 25 10.31 -10.15 -7.52
CA THR A 25 10.15 -11.01 -8.70
C THR A 25 11.45 -11.21 -9.48
N GLU A 26 12.58 -10.67 -9.02
CA GLU A 26 13.87 -10.69 -9.71
C GLU A 26 14.27 -12.11 -10.18
N SER A 27 14.00 -13.14 -9.38
CA SER A 27 14.35 -14.53 -9.69
C SER A 27 13.46 -15.23 -10.73
N LEU A 28 12.37 -14.59 -11.17
CA LEU A 28 11.34 -15.23 -11.98
C LEU A 28 11.47 -14.98 -13.49
N GLU A 29 12.37 -14.07 -13.90
CA GLU A 29 12.64 -13.72 -15.31
C GLU A 29 11.36 -13.40 -16.13
N LEU A 30 10.35 -12.79 -15.49
CA LEU A 30 9.09 -12.40 -16.12
C LEU A 30 9.13 -10.96 -16.63
N ASP A 31 8.51 -10.72 -17.78
CA ASP A 31 8.23 -9.37 -18.26
C ASP A 31 6.98 -8.83 -17.55
N LEU A 32 7.19 -7.83 -16.69
CA LEU A 32 6.16 -7.23 -15.86
C LEU A 32 5.89 -5.76 -16.23
N VAL A 33 6.53 -5.20 -17.27
CA VAL A 33 6.51 -3.74 -17.51
C VAL A 33 5.09 -3.18 -17.56
N GLU A 34 4.22 -3.74 -18.42
CA GLU A 34 2.83 -3.28 -18.54
C GLU A 34 2.03 -3.48 -17.24
N THR A 35 2.36 -4.52 -16.47
CA THR A 35 1.71 -4.82 -15.18
C THR A 35 2.14 -3.86 -14.08
N LEU A 36 3.39 -3.43 -14.09
CA LEU A 36 3.91 -2.42 -13.18
C LEU A 36 3.25 -1.07 -13.46
N ASP A 37 3.14 -0.67 -14.72
CA ASP A 37 2.46 0.57 -15.11
C ASP A 37 0.98 0.56 -14.67
N ALA A 38 0.27 -0.54 -14.92
CA ALA A 38 -1.13 -0.69 -14.53
C ALA A 38 -1.31 -0.67 -13.00
N GLY A 39 -0.46 -1.37 -12.27
CA GLY A 39 -0.49 -1.40 -10.80
C GLY A 39 -0.13 -0.05 -10.17
N GLU A 40 0.86 0.67 -10.72
CA GLU A 40 1.21 2.01 -10.27
C GLU A 40 0.06 2.99 -10.49
N ALA A 41 -0.56 2.97 -11.68
CA ALA A 41 -1.70 3.83 -12.00
C ALA A 41 -2.88 3.57 -11.07
N TRP A 42 -3.20 2.30 -10.81
CA TRP A 42 -4.25 1.90 -9.87
C TRP A 42 -3.92 2.36 -8.44
N LEU A 43 -2.70 2.10 -7.97
CA LEU A 43 -2.24 2.50 -6.63
C LEU A 43 -2.37 4.02 -6.44
N ARG A 44 -1.97 4.79 -7.44
CA ARG A 44 -2.07 6.26 -7.43
C ARG A 44 -3.51 6.72 -7.33
N GLU A 45 -4.42 6.14 -8.12
CA GLU A 45 -5.85 6.49 -8.12
C GLU A 45 -6.49 6.18 -6.76
N GLU A 46 -6.22 4.99 -6.21
CA GLU A 46 -6.79 4.54 -4.94
C GLU A 46 -6.27 5.35 -3.76
N LEU A 47 -4.96 5.62 -3.69
CA LEU A 47 -4.37 6.48 -2.66
C LEU A 47 -4.91 7.91 -2.76
N THR A 48 -5.01 8.46 -3.97
CA THR A 48 -5.57 9.80 -4.17
C THR A 48 -7.02 9.86 -3.69
N THR A 49 -7.83 8.88 -4.07
CA THR A 49 -9.25 8.79 -3.71
C THR A 49 -9.43 8.65 -2.20
N GLU A 50 -8.66 7.76 -1.56
CA GLU A 50 -8.79 7.49 -0.14
C GLU A 50 -8.26 8.63 0.71
N LEU A 51 -7.05 9.13 0.42
CA LEU A 51 -6.38 10.14 1.23
C LEU A 51 -6.90 11.56 1.00
N SER A 52 -7.73 11.76 -0.03
CA SER A 52 -8.52 13.00 -0.19
C SER A 52 -9.73 13.06 0.74
N ARG A 53 -10.13 11.94 1.37
CA ARG A 53 -11.22 11.92 2.34
C ARG A 53 -10.77 12.50 3.68
N PRO A 54 -11.69 13.10 4.46
CA PRO A 54 -11.46 13.36 5.88
C PRO A 54 -10.95 12.11 6.60
N TYR A 55 -10.03 12.30 7.55
CA TYR A 55 -9.32 11.21 8.21
C TYR A 55 -10.23 10.18 8.90
N ASP A 56 -11.36 10.62 9.43
CA ASP A 56 -12.40 9.82 10.07
C ASP A 56 -13.29 9.05 9.07
N GLN A 57 -13.23 9.42 7.79
CA GLN A 57 -13.98 8.80 6.69
C GLN A 57 -13.12 7.88 5.81
N GLN A 58 -11.81 7.84 6.05
CA GLN A 58 -10.90 6.89 5.43
C GLN A 58 -11.20 5.48 5.96
N ARG A 59 -11.54 4.58 5.05
CA ARG A 59 -11.89 3.17 5.24
C ARG A 59 -10.68 2.25 5.16
N ARG A 60 -9.67 2.60 4.36
CA ARG A 60 -8.44 1.79 4.20
C ARG A 60 -7.20 2.56 4.58
N GLY A 61 -6.20 1.83 5.08
CA GLY A 61 -4.87 2.39 5.37
C GLY A 61 -4.01 2.52 4.10
N PRO A 62 -3.04 3.44 4.06
CA PRO A 62 -2.10 3.56 2.92
C PRO A 62 -1.34 2.26 2.63
N LEU A 63 -0.89 1.56 3.69
CA LEU A 63 -0.20 0.26 3.55
C LEU A 63 -1.14 -0.82 3.01
N GLU A 64 -2.39 -0.84 3.47
CA GLU A 64 -3.40 -1.79 2.98
C GLU A 64 -3.66 -1.62 1.48
N ILE A 65 -3.71 -0.37 0.98
CA ILE A 65 -3.86 -0.09 -0.45
C ILE A 65 -2.61 -0.55 -1.23
N PHE A 66 -1.41 -0.29 -0.70
CA PHE A 66 -0.17 -0.78 -1.33
C PHE A 66 -0.12 -2.31 -1.39
N GLN A 67 -0.54 -2.99 -0.32
CA GLN A 67 -0.63 -4.45 -0.27
C GLN A 67 -1.66 -4.98 -1.27
N ALA A 68 -2.79 -4.30 -1.44
CA ALA A 68 -3.80 -4.66 -2.44
C ALA A 68 -3.28 -4.55 -3.88
N ALA A 69 -2.37 -3.61 -4.16
CA ALA A 69 -1.72 -3.50 -5.48
C ALA A 69 -0.89 -4.74 -5.85
N MET A 70 -0.56 -5.64 -4.91
CA MET A 70 0.10 -6.90 -5.23
C MET A 70 -0.77 -7.87 -6.05
N SER A 71 -2.07 -7.57 -6.24
CA SER A 71 -2.91 -8.34 -7.16
C SER A 71 -2.38 -8.32 -8.59
N PHE A 72 -1.80 -7.21 -9.04
CA PHE A 72 -1.28 -7.04 -10.39
C PHE A 72 -0.14 -8.02 -10.71
N PRO A 73 0.99 -8.04 -9.96
CA PRO A 73 2.01 -9.06 -10.18
C PRO A 73 1.47 -10.47 -9.91
N THR A 74 0.58 -10.65 -8.92
CA THR A 74 -0.03 -11.96 -8.62
C THR A 74 -0.75 -12.55 -9.83
N GLU A 75 -1.52 -11.76 -10.57
CA GLU A 75 -2.23 -12.22 -11.77
C GLU A 75 -1.27 -12.73 -12.85
N VAL A 76 -0.13 -12.06 -13.04
CA VAL A 76 0.90 -12.51 -13.99
C VAL A 76 1.56 -13.80 -13.52
N LEU A 77 1.89 -13.92 -12.24
CA LEU A 77 2.48 -15.14 -11.67
C LEU A 77 1.54 -16.35 -11.84
N LEU A 78 0.24 -16.14 -11.63
CA LEU A 78 -0.77 -17.17 -11.86
C LEU A 78 -0.88 -17.56 -13.33
N ALA A 79 -0.90 -16.58 -14.23
CA ALA A 79 -0.96 -16.83 -15.67
C ALA A 79 0.29 -17.56 -16.20
N ALA A 80 1.45 -17.29 -15.60
CA ALA A 80 2.70 -17.96 -15.91
C ALA A 80 2.82 -19.36 -15.28
N GLY A 81 1.86 -19.77 -14.42
CA GLY A 81 1.87 -21.08 -13.76
C GLY A 81 2.95 -21.21 -12.69
N VAL A 82 3.41 -20.09 -12.11
CA VAL A 82 4.37 -20.10 -11.01
C VAL A 82 3.74 -20.80 -9.80
N GLU A 83 4.49 -21.73 -9.20
CA GLU A 83 4.02 -22.44 -8.02
C GLU A 83 3.91 -21.48 -6.82
N GLU A 84 2.75 -21.48 -6.15
CA GLU A 84 2.55 -20.68 -4.95
C GLU A 84 3.47 -21.18 -3.83
N PRO A 85 4.24 -20.29 -3.18
CA PRO A 85 5.10 -20.70 -2.08
C PRO A 85 4.27 -21.20 -0.90
N ARG A 86 4.85 -22.11 -0.11
CA ARG A 86 4.24 -22.49 1.17
C ARG A 86 4.27 -21.29 2.12
N ARG A 87 3.10 -20.77 2.46
CA ARG A 87 2.93 -19.66 3.41
C ARG A 87 2.64 -20.17 4.83
N ASP A 88 3.16 -19.48 5.84
CA ASP A 88 2.81 -19.77 7.23
C ASP A 88 1.40 -19.26 7.57
N ALA A 89 0.79 -19.83 8.62
CA ALA A 89 -0.59 -19.53 8.97
C ALA A 89 -0.81 -18.06 9.39
N MET A 90 0.19 -17.41 9.98
CA MET A 90 0.08 -16.01 10.41
C MET A 90 0.11 -15.08 9.19
N ALA A 91 0.99 -15.34 8.22
CA ALA A 91 1.04 -14.57 6.96
C ALA A 91 -0.27 -14.70 6.17
N VAL A 92 -0.82 -15.92 6.07
CA VAL A 92 -2.13 -16.15 5.43
C VAL A 92 -3.26 -15.42 6.15
N GLN A 93 -3.25 -15.40 7.49
CA GLN A 93 -4.26 -14.69 8.25
C GLN A 93 -4.13 -13.16 8.12
N ALA A 94 -2.92 -12.63 8.13
CA ALA A 94 -2.66 -11.20 8.05
C ALA A 94 -2.96 -10.65 6.64
N LEU A 95 -2.59 -11.39 5.59
CA LEU A 95 -2.73 -10.98 4.20
C LEU A 95 -3.25 -12.16 3.37
N PRO A 96 -4.56 -12.47 3.46
CA PRO A 96 -5.14 -13.64 2.79
C PRO A 96 -5.07 -13.55 1.27
N GLY A 97 -5.08 -12.34 0.70
CA GLY A 97 -4.98 -12.12 -0.75
C GLY A 97 -3.57 -12.25 -1.33
N ASP A 98 -2.53 -12.23 -0.49
CA ASP A 98 -1.13 -12.18 -0.94
C ASP A 98 -0.56 -13.57 -1.26
N ARG A 99 -1.08 -14.20 -2.30
CA ARG A 99 -0.82 -15.61 -2.65
C ARG A 99 0.66 -15.97 -2.81
N PHE A 100 1.47 -15.02 -3.29
CA PHE A 100 2.90 -15.22 -3.52
C PHE A 100 3.81 -14.59 -2.45
N ASN A 101 3.24 -14.11 -1.34
CA ASN A 101 4.00 -13.47 -0.26
C ASN A 101 4.82 -12.25 -0.75
N LEU A 102 4.22 -11.46 -1.64
CA LEU A 102 4.83 -10.29 -2.26
C LEU A 102 4.66 -9.04 -1.39
N ALA A 103 3.53 -8.94 -0.68
CA ALA A 103 3.16 -7.74 0.02
C ALA A 103 4.10 -7.44 1.20
N PRO A 104 4.47 -6.17 1.42
CA PRO A 104 5.24 -5.79 2.60
C PRO A 104 4.38 -5.96 3.85
N ALA A 105 4.99 -6.45 4.95
CA ALA A 105 4.29 -6.56 6.24
C ALA A 105 4.19 -5.19 6.94
N SER A 106 5.09 -4.27 6.61
CA SER A 106 5.17 -2.92 7.14
C SER A 106 5.70 -1.93 6.10
N SER A 107 5.45 -0.64 6.26
CA SER A 107 6.04 0.40 5.38
C SER A 107 7.57 0.46 5.47
N ARG A 108 8.17 -0.07 6.53
CA ARG A 108 9.63 -0.21 6.65
C ARG A 108 10.22 -1.27 5.73
N ASP A 109 9.43 -2.27 5.34
CA ASP A 109 9.87 -3.27 4.36
C ASP A 109 9.93 -2.69 2.94
N ILE A 110 9.38 -1.50 2.72
CA ILE A 110 9.38 -0.80 1.43
C ILE A 110 10.62 0.09 1.33
N SER A 111 10.73 1.10 2.21
CA SER A 111 11.93 1.94 2.36
C SER A 111 11.87 2.77 3.65
N ASP A 112 13.00 3.38 4.05
CA ASP A 112 13.06 4.29 5.20
C ASP A 112 12.28 5.60 4.94
N GLU A 113 12.25 6.07 3.71
CA GLU A 113 11.48 7.25 3.26
C GLU A 113 9.98 7.00 3.39
N VAL A 114 9.50 5.86 2.87
CA VAL A 114 8.10 5.45 2.98
C VAL A 114 7.71 5.28 4.45
N TRP A 115 8.55 4.65 5.26
CA TRP A 115 8.33 4.53 6.71
C TRP A 115 8.18 5.89 7.39
N THR A 116 9.09 6.82 7.10
CA THR A 116 9.09 8.17 7.67
C THR A 116 7.84 8.96 7.28
N ALA A 117 7.47 8.93 5.99
CA ALA A 117 6.25 9.56 5.50
C ALA A 117 4.99 8.96 6.15
N HIS A 118 4.98 7.64 6.36
CA HIS A 118 3.86 6.94 6.99
C HIS A 118 3.67 7.36 8.45
N LEU A 119 4.76 7.52 9.20
CA LEU A 119 4.71 8.03 10.57
C LEU A 119 4.19 9.47 10.62
N ALA A 120 4.67 10.34 9.73
CA ALA A 120 4.23 11.73 9.65
C ALA A 120 2.73 11.83 9.36
N TRP A 121 2.23 11.04 8.41
CA TRP A 121 0.80 10.91 8.12
C TRP A 121 0.01 10.42 9.35
N GLY A 122 0.49 9.39 10.05
CA GLY A 122 -0.16 8.87 11.25
C GLY A 122 -0.29 9.90 12.38
N VAL A 123 0.74 10.72 12.58
CA VAL A 123 0.71 11.84 13.55
C VAL A 123 -0.32 12.89 13.14
N THR A 124 -0.34 13.29 11.86
CA THR A 124 -1.31 14.26 11.33
C THR A 124 -2.74 13.74 11.46
N LYS A 125 -2.99 12.48 11.09
CA LYS A 125 -4.28 11.79 11.27
C LYS A 125 -4.74 11.81 12.72
N ALA A 126 -3.87 11.41 13.65
CA ALA A 126 -4.19 11.38 15.07
C ALA A 126 -4.48 12.77 15.64
N ALA A 127 -3.72 13.79 15.23
CA ALA A 127 -3.95 15.18 15.64
C ALA A 127 -5.30 15.69 15.14
N ALA A 128 -5.65 15.42 13.87
CA ALA A 128 -6.93 15.79 13.30
C ALA A 128 -8.09 15.12 14.03
N MET A 129 -7.99 13.83 14.33
CA MET A 129 -9.03 13.08 15.06
C MET A 129 -9.22 13.58 16.50
N LYS A 130 -8.14 13.97 17.19
CA LYS A 130 -8.23 14.55 18.55
C LYS A 130 -8.90 15.93 18.58
N GLY A 131 -8.86 16.67 17.47
CA GLY A 131 -9.54 17.96 17.32
C GLY A 131 -11.05 17.87 17.07
N VAL A 132 -11.60 16.66 16.87
CA VAL A 132 -13.03 16.42 16.60
C VAL A 132 -13.86 16.26 17.88
N ASP A 133 -13.24 16.12 19.05
CA ASP A 133 -13.92 16.01 20.34
C ASP A 133 -13.99 17.35 21.10
N GLY A 134 -15.03 18.13 20.83
CA GLY A 134 -15.63 19.03 21.81
C GLY A 134 -17.10 18.62 21.98
N PRO A 135 -17.62 18.36 23.21
CA PRO A 135 -19.01 17.98 23.37
C PRO A 135 -19.91 19.13 22.90
N SER A 136 -20.77 18.86 21.91
CA SER A 136 -21.95 19.69 21.68
C SER A 136 -22.88 19.52 22.86
N VAL A 137 -22.76 20.42 23.84
CA VAL A 137 -23.76 20.61 24.88
C VAL A 137 -24.93 21.34 24.21
N ILE A 138 -26.05 20.63 24.07
CA ILE A 138 -27.38 21.21 23.82
C ILE A 138 -27.92 21.69 25.17
#